data_AF-A0A9X4HEY7-F1
#
_entry.id   AF-A0A9X4HEY7-F1
#
_cell.length_a   1.000
_cell.length_b   1.000
_cell.length_c   1.000
_cell.angle_alpha   90.00
_cell.angle_beta   90.00
_cell.angle_gamma   90.00
#
_symmetry.space_group_name_H-M   'P 1'
#
loop_
_entity.id
_entity.type
_entity.pdbx_description
1 polymer ?
#
loop_
_entity_poly.entity_id
_entity_poly.type
_entity_poly.pdbx_seq_one_letter_code
_entity_poly.pdbx_strand_id
1 'polypeptide(L)'
;MQGSGARIEALFPTYSQGAYLDSDIIHQSGGATMQPREFGTKRTCKSENRVQSKDESQAARIELKTRKAISICYLCGEPLRNPRDDDHVPPKQFYARSLRRKYKTTNLLTLPTHRACNNAWKLDEEYFVQSLVPFVRGSEAGDALWRHTFDKLHKGQGVALVMQVKQEFMREVGGVILPANVIAKRFDADRLHDVLWKIIRGLHFSDTQEVWPERWTLAVTITLPGQQPPDAFLAITNESLLKTRGPYPGVFAYSDHVFPDVNNLHFWAMLLWNRIIVTAAFHDPHCECEHCTFIGPVFPEPLSGTRML
;
A
#
# COMPACT_ATOMS: atom_id res chain seq x y z
N MET A 1 -29.75 -6.92 -8.91
CA MET A 1 -28.95 -7.78 -8.03
C MET A 1 -28.27 -6.88 -7.01
N GLN A 2 -28.66 -6.93 -5.74
CA GLN A 2 -27.95 -6.25 -4.66
C GLN A 2 -26.75 -7.12 -4.30
N GLY A 3 -25.54 -6.72 -4.70
CA GLY A 3 -24.32 -7.42 -4.31
C GLY A 3 -24.14 -7.30 -2.79
N SER A 4 -24.11 -8.42 -2.09
CA SER A 4 -23.72 -8.49 -0.68
C SER A 4 -22.21 -8.23 -0.59
N GLY A 5 -21.79 -6.96 -0.67
CA GLY A 5 -20.40 -6.58 -0.46
C GLY A 5 -19.96 -7.04 0.92
N ALA A 6 -18.90 -7.86 0.97
CA ALA A 6 -18.31 -8.32 2.21
C ALA A 6 -17.92 -7.09 3.06
N ARG A 7 -18.24 -7.11 4.35
CA ARG A 7 -17.97 -6.01 5.27
C ARG A 7 -16.73 -6.33 6.09
N ILE A 8 -15.72 -5.45 6.05
CA ILE A 8 -14.60 -5.50 6.98
C ILE A 8 -14.84 -4.46 8.06
N GLU A 9 -14.87 -4.92 9.30
CA GLU A 9 -14.90 -4.08 10.48
C GLU A 9 -13.58 -4.23 11.21
N ALA A 10 -12.95 -3.09 11.49
CA ALA A 10 -11.73 -3.05 12.28
C ALA A 10 -11.94 -2.08 13.44
N LEU A 11 -11.58 -2.54 14.64
CA LEU A 11 -11.66 -1.79 15.89
C LEU A 11 -10.33 -1.10 16.16
N PHE A 12 -10.37 0.17 16.56
CA PHE A 12 -9.17 0.95 16.87
C PHE A 12 -9.28 1.64 18.20
N PRO A 13 -8.23 1.59 19.04
CA PRO A 13 -8.13 2.52 20.14
C PRO A 13 -7.95 3.94 19.58
N THR A 14 -8.77 4.88 20.02
CA THR A 14 -8.45 6.30 19.89
C THR A 14 -7.25 6.56 20.80
N TYR A 15 -6.07 6.67 20.23
CA TYR A 15 -4.93 7.15 20.99
C TYR A 15 -5.28 8.54 21.52
N SER A 16 -5.27 8.70 22.84
CA SER A 16 -5.33 10.01 23.50
C SER A 16 -4.01 10.75 23.28
N GLN A 17 -3.68 11.06 22.03
CA GLN A 17 -2.82 12.18 21.71
C GLN A 17 -3.76 13.37 21.53
N GLY A 18 -3.74 14.29 22.50
CA GLY A 18 -4.57 15.48 22.49
C GLY A 18 -4.55 16.19 21.13
N ALA A 19 -5.71 16.73 20.75
CA ALA A 19 -6.04 17.38 19.48
C ALA A 19 -6.30 16.44 18.29
N TYR A 20 -7.50 15.86 18.27
CA TYR A 20 -8.15 15.45 17.02
C TYR A 20 -9.54 16.09 16.96
N LEU A 21 -9.72 16.93 15.93
CA LEU A 21 -10.90 17.72 15.60
C LEU A 21 -11.16 18.95 16.48
N ASP A 22 -10.19 19.88 16.54
CA ASP A 22 -10.55 21.28 16.78
C ASP A 22 -11.15 21.85 15.50
N SER A 23 -12.41 22.29 15.59
CA SER A 23 -13.18 22.96 14.56
C SER A 23 -12.72 24.40 14.26
N ASP A 24 -11.61 24.85 14.83
CA ASP A 24 -11.13 26.22 14.72
C ASP A 24 -9.66 26.27 14.31
N ILE A 25 -9.39 26.43 13.01
CA ILE A 25 -8.09 26.90 12.53
C ILE A 25 -8.31 28.04 11.53
N ILE A 26 -8.51 29.24 12.08
CA ILE A 26 -8.08 30.51 11.51
C ILE A 26 -7.23 31.19 12.61
N HIS A 27 -6.11 31.80 12.19
CA HIS A 27 -5.20 32.66 12.96
C HIS A 27 -4.13 32.01 13.87
N GLN A 28 -2.89 32.09 13.39
CA GLN A 28 -1.82 32.99 13.89
C GLN A 28 -0.43 32.34 13.99
N SER A 29 0.51 33.14 13.51
CA SER A 29 1.94 32.94 13.33
C SER A 29 2.76 33.42 14.54
N GLY A 30 3.86 32.73 14.82
CA GLY A 30 4.96 33.13 15.71
C GLY A 30 5.61 31.86 16.27
N GLY A 31 6.88 31.54 16.11
CA GLY A 31 8.07 32.37 16.00
C GLY A 31 8.97 32.01 17.18
N ALA A 32 9.85 31.02 17.03
CA ALA A 32 10.90 30.75 18.00
C ALA A 32 12.13 30.10 17.35
N THR A 33 13.23 30.85 17.42
CA THR A 33 14.57 30.56 16.93
C THR A 33 15.29 29.64 17.93
N MET A 34 15.84 28.51 17.49
CA MET A 34 16.80 27.72 18.28
C MET A 34 18.19 27.78 17.63
N GLN A 35 19.17 28.19 18.42
CA GLN A 35 20.59 28.17 18.07
C GLN A 35 21.17 26.74 18.15
N PRO A 36 22.08 26.33 17.26
CA PRO A 36 22.73 25.03 17.33
C PRO A 36 23.94 25.04 18.29
N ARG A 37 24.05 23.99 19.11
CA ARG A 37 25.26 23.67 19.88
C ARG A 37 26.23 22.88 19.01
N GLU A 38 27.46 23.37 18.95
CA GLU A 38 28.62 22.71 18.36
C GLU A 38 29.04 21.50 19.21
N PHE A 39 29.20 20.34 18.58
CA PHE A 39 30.04 19.27 19.10
C PHE A 39 30.91 18.72 17.98
N GLY A 40 32.20 19.04 18.06
CA GLY A 40 33.23 18.47 17.23
C GLY A 40 33.60 17.06 17.71
N THR A 41 33.90 16.17 16.77
CA THR A 41 35.03 15.23 16.88
C THR A 41 35.34 14.67 15.50
N LYS A 42 36.55 14.99 15.03
CA LYS A 42 37.14 14.46 13.80
C LYS A 42 37.59 13.02 14.06
N ARG A 43 37.11 12.06 13.28
CA ARG A 43 37.82 10.79 13.03
C ARG A 43 37.81 10.51 11.53
N THR A 44 39.01 10.49 10.96
CA THR A 44 39.31 10.15 9.57
C THR A 44 39.53 8.65 9.46
N CYS A 45 38.66 7.93 8.76
CA CYS A 45 38.94 6.60 8.23
C CYS A 45 38.95 6.67 6.69
N LYS A 46 40.17 6.69 6.14
CA LYS A 46 40.52 6.46 4.73
C LYS A 46 40.29 4.96 4.44
N SER A 47 39.39 4.58 3.52
CA SER A 47 39.58 4.44 2.06
C SER A 47 40.05 3.04 1.62
N GLU A 48 39.21 2.02 1.81
CA GLU A 48 39.36 0.70 1.18
C GLU A 48 37.98 0.12 0.83
N ASN A 49 37.27 0.69 -0.16
CA ASN A 49 36.08 0.04 -0.76
C ASN A 49 35.59 0.67 -2.08
N ARG A 50 36.48 1.27 -2.88
CA ARG A 50 36.07 2.07 -4.06
C ARG A 50 36.08 1.31 -5.40
N VAL A 51 36.41 0.02 -5.41
CA VAL A 51 36.58 -0.73 -6.68
C VAL A 51 35.37 -1.59 -7.04
N GLN A 52 34.56 -2.05 -6.09
CA GLN A 52 33.40 -2.91 -6.38
C GLN A 52 32.13 -2.17 -6.87
N SER A 53 32.02 -0.85 -6.72
CA SER A 53 30.76 -0.13 -7.02
C SER A 53 30.55 0.23 -8.49
N LYS A 54 31.56 0.05 -9.37
CA LYS A 54 31.43 0.42 -10.79
C LYS A 54 30.86 -0.71 -11.64
N ASP A 55 31.23 -1.96 -11.39
CA ASP A 55 30.80 -3.12 -12.19
C ASP A 55 29.33 -3.48 -11.94
N GLU A 56 28.82 -3.38 -10.71
CA GLU A 56 27.38 -3.55 -10.41
C GLU A 56 26.51 -2.51 -11.12
N SER A 57 27.01 -1.26 -11.24
CA SER A 57 26.29 -0.18 -11.92
C SER A 57 26.21 -0.38 -13.44
N GLN A 58 27.15 -1.12 -14.02
CA GLN A 58 27.26 -1.37 -15.45
C GLN A 58 26.43 -2.60 -15.84
N ALA A 59 26.39 -3.65 -15.00
CA ALA A 59 25.50 -4.80 -15.16
C ALA A 59 24.02 -4.41 -15.07
N ALA A 60 23.62 -3.61 -14.07
CA ALA A 60 22.26 -3.10 -13.94
C ALA A 60 21.84 -2.22 -15.14
N ARG A 61 22.78 -1.49 -15.76
CA ARG A 61 22.55 -0.70 -16.97
C ARG A 61 22.41 -1.52 -18.24
N ILE A 62 23.08 -2.67 -18.34
CA ILE A 62 22.98 -3.59 -19.48
C ILE A 62 21.65 -4.37 -19.41
N GLU A 63 21.22 -4.79 -18.23
CA GLU A 63 19.95 -5.50 -18.01
C GLU A 63 18.71 -4.61 -18.28
N LEU A 64 18.83 -3.30 -18.04
CA LEU A 64 17.81 -2.31 -18.43
C LEU A 64 17.66 -2.13 -19.95
N LYS A 65 18.69 -2.49 -20.75
CA LYS A 65 18.76 -2.17 -22.18
C LYS A 65 18.15 -3.24 -23.09
N THR A 66 17.76 -4.39 -22.56
CA THR A 66 17.13 -5.49 -23.31
C THR A 66 15.78 -5.92 -22.72
N ARG A 67 15.08 -5.02 -22.02
CA ARG A 67 13.66 -5.27 -21.75
C ARG A 67 12.90 -5.25 -23.08
N LYS A 68 12.39 -6.42 -23.47
CA LYS A 68 11.51 -6.59 -24.62
C LYS A 68 10.42 -5.53 -24.55
N ALA A 69 10.15 -4.87 -25.68
CA ALA A 69 9.12 -3.83 -25.72
C ALA A 69 7.78 -4.42 -25.25
N ILE A 70 7.26 -3.90 -24.14
CA ILE A 70 5.98 -4.34 -23.57
C ILE A 70 4.88 -3.96 -24.55
N SER A 71 4.18 -4.96 -25.09
CA SER A 71 3.14 -4.80 -26.11
C SER A 71 1.73 -5.14 -25.63
N ILE A 72 1.57 -5.53 -24.37
CA ILE A 72 0.31 -5.97 -23.77
C ILE A 72 -0.01 -5.07 -22.57
N CYS A 73 -1.29 -4.73 -22.39
CA CYS A 73 -1.78 -4.00 -21.22
C CYS A 73 -1.93 -4.98 -20.06
N TYR A 74 -1.13 -4.82 -18.99
CA TYR A 74 -1.17 -5.75 -17.86
C TYR A 74 -2.51 -5.76 -17.10
N LEU A 75 -3.32 -4.70 -17.24
CA LEU A 75 -4.62 -4.59 -16.55
C LEU A 75 -5.70 -5.45 -17.21
N CYS A 76 -5.73 -5.54 -18.54
CA CYS A 76 -6.79 -6.25 -19.28
C CYS A 76 -6.29 -7.41 -20.15
N GLY A 77 -4.98 -7.60 -20.32
CA GLY A 77 -4.40 -8.65 -21.16
C GLY A 77 -4.43 -8.38 -22.66
N GLU A 78 -5.08 -7.31 -23.11
CA GLU A 78 -5.19 -6.98 -24.52
C GLU A 78 -3.96 -6.23 -25.07
N PRO A 79 -3.65 -6.35 -26.38
CA PRO A 79 -2.56 -5.62 -27.01
C PRO A 79 -2.67 -4.09 -26.84
N LEU A 80 -1.55 -3.45 -26.55
CA LEU A 80 -1.47 -1.99 -26.37
C LEU A 80 -1.73 -1.25 -27.67
N ARG A 81 -2.77 -0.42 -27.67
CA ARG A 81 -3.15 0.51 -28.76
C ARG A 81 -3.23 1.94 -28.25
N ASN A 82 -3.13 2.90 -29.15
CA ASN A 82 -3.32 4.31 -28.78
C ASN A 82 -4.81 4.58 -28.45
N PRO A 83 -5.12 5.44 -27.46
CA PRO A 83 -4.18 6.16 -26.58
C PRO A 83 -3.62 5.28 -25.45
N ARG A 84 -2.30 5.34 -25.27
CA ARG A 84 -1.56 4.69 -24.18
C ARG A 84 -1.39 5.65 -22.99
N ASP A 85 -1.14 5.07 -21.82
CA ASP A 85 -0.80 5.76 -20.58
C ASP A 85 0.21 4.93 -19.76
N ASP A 86 0.89 5.57 -18.82
CA ASP A 86 1.87 4.93 -17.93
C ASP A 86 1.32 4.85 -16.51
N ASP A 87 0.87 3.66 -16.15
CA ASP A 87 0.30 3.39 -14.84
C ASP A 87 1.41 3.17 -13.80
N HIS A 88 1.25 3.70 -12.59
CA HIS A 88 2.25 3.60 -11.54
C HIS A 88 1.94 2.42 -10.61
N VAL A 89 2.93 1.57 -10.35
CA VAL A 89 2.79 0.39 -9.48
C VAL A 89 3.83 0.44 -8.35
N PRO A 90 3.45 0.74 -7.10
CA PRO A 90 2.10 1.06 -6.62
C PRO A 90 1.63 2.46 -7.06
N PRO A 91 0.35 2.82 -6.82
CA PRO A 91 -0.23 4.09 -7.26
C PRO A 91 0.61 5.29 -6.84
N LYS A 92 0.72 6.26 -7.75
CA LYS A 92 1.55 7.47 -7.56
C LYS A 92 1.18 8.25 -6.29
N GLN A 93 -0.08 8.18 -5.84
CA GLN A 93 -0.56 8.85 -4.63
C GLN A 93 0.12 8.35 -3.35
N PHE A 94 0.71 7.15 -3.35
CA PHE A 94 1.45 6.63 -2.20
C PHE A 94 2.66 7.50 -1.86
N TYR A 95 3.25 8.12 -2.89
CA TYR A 95 4.45 8.92 -2.77
C TYR A 95 4.08 10.40 -2.67
N ALA A 96 4.00 10.95 -1.46
CA ALA A 96 3.76 12.39 -1.28
C ALA A 96 4.74 13.24 -2.11
N ARG A 97 4.28 14.36 -2.69
CA ARG A 97 5.08 15.19 -3.60
C ARG A 97 6.40 15.64 -2.96
N SER A 98 6.39 15.92 -1.65
CA SER A 98 7.58 16.28 -0.87
C SER A 98 8.61 15.15 -0.83
N LEU A 99 8.19 13.90 -0.59
CA LEU A 99 9.06 12.72 -0.59
C LEU A 99 9.65 12.48 -1.99
N ARG A 100 8.82 12.59 -3.04
CA ARG A 100 9.32 12.42 -4.42
C ARG A 100 10.43 13.39 -4.78
N ARG A 101 10.30 14.64 -4.34
CA ARG A 101 11.34 15.67 -4.50
C ARG A 101 12.57 15.37 -3.63
N LYS A 102 12.36 15.05 -2.35
CA LYS A 102 13.43 14.81 -1.37
C LYS A 102 14.33 13.64 -1.77
N TYR A 103 13.73 12.51 -2.13
CA TYR A 103 14.45 11.28 -2.45
C TYR A 103 14.71 11.11 -3.95
N LYS A 104 14.37 12.12 -4.76
CA LYS A 104 14.48 12.08 -6.23
C LYS A 104 13.90 10.78 -6.81
N THR A 105 12.75 10.33 -6.30
CA THR A 105 12.03 9.17 -6.83
C THR A 105 11.29 9.57 -8.11
N THR A 106 12.07 9.90 -9.14
CA THR A 106 11.58 10.22 -10.49
C THR A 106 11.22 8.96 -11.26
N ASN A 107 11.84 7.83 -10.91
CA ASN A 107 11.72 6.56 -11.60
C ASN A 107 10.90 5.60 -10.74
N LEU A 108 9.65 5.98 -10.43
CA LEU A 108 8.69 5.03 -9.90
C LEU A 108 8.43 3.96 -10.96
N LEU A 109 8.19 2.72 -10.55
CA LEU A 109 7.83 1.67 -11.48
C LEU A 109 6.55 2.07 -12.21
N THR A 110 6.63 2.13 -13.54
CA THR A 110 5.50 2.38 -14.40
C THR A 110 5.35 1.28 -15.44
N LEU A 111 4.11 0.91 -15.74
CA LEU A 111 3.76 -0.08 -16.75
C LEU A 111 2.85 0.55 -17.80
N PRO A 112 3.08 0.27 -19.11
CA PRO A 112 2.23 0.80 -20.15
C PRO A 112 0.85 0.12 -20.12
N THR A 113 -0.19 0.93 -20.24
CA THR A 113 -1.58 0.50 -20.18
C THR A 113 -2.42 1.25 -21.24
N HIS A 114 -3.63 0.77 -21.50
CA HIS A 114 -4.62 1.62 -22.17
C HIS A 114 -5.06 2.72 -21.21
N ARG A 115 -5.20 3.95 -21.71
CA ARG A 115 -5.68 5.09 -20.91
C ARG A 115 -7.04 4.81 -20.23
N ALA A 116 -7.92 4.09 -20.92
CA ALA A 116 -9.23 3.73 -20.38
C ALA A 116 -9.10 2.79 -19.18
N CYS A 117 -8.26 1.74 -19.29
CA CYS A 117 -7.98 0.82 -18.19
C CYS A 117 -7.41 1.57 -16.99
N ASN A 118 -6.35 2.38 -17.17
CA ASN A 118 -5.74 3.14 -16.08
C ASN A 118 -6.75 4.06 -15.35
N ASN A 119 -7.54 4.81 -16.13
CA ASN A 119 -8.53 5.73 -15.56
C ASN A 119 -9.65 5.03 -14.77
N ALA A 120 -10.00 3.79 -15.10
CA ALA A 120 -11.03 3.04 -14.38
C ALA A 120 -10.69 2.86 -12.89
N TRP A 121 -9.40 2.72 -12.56
CA TRP A 121 -8.93 2.49 -11.18
C TRP A 121 -8.76 3.78 -10.36
N LYS A 122 -8.78 4.95 -10.99
CA LYS A 122 -8.39 6.22 -10.38
C LYS A 122 -9.16 6.54 -9.08
N LEU A 123 -10.47 6.30 -9.08
CA LEU A 123 -11.30 6.59 -7.91
C LEU A 123 -11.03 5.60 -6.77
N ASP A 124 -10.75 4.35 -7.10
CA ASP A 124 -10.50 3.29 -6.12
C ASP A 124 -9.13 3.46 -5.47
N GLU A 125 -8.12 3.85 -6.25
CA GLU A 125 -6.81 4.23 -5.71
C GLU A 125 -6.91 5.46 -4.78
N GLU A 126 -7.71 6.46 -5.15
CA GLU A 126 -7.92 7.62 -4.29
C GLU A 126 -8.63 7.21 -3.00
N TYR A 127 -9.65 6.36 -3.09
CA TYR A 127 -10.34 5.80 -1.92
C TYR A 127 -9.40 5.01 -1.03
N PHE A 128 -8.62 4.08 -1.59
CA PHE A 128 -7.65 3.26 -0.87
C PHE A 128 -6.72 4.12 -0.03
N VAL A 129 -6.13 5.15 -0.63
CA VAL A 129 -5.24 6.07 0.06
C VAL A 129 -6.00 6.83 1.15
N GLN A 130 -7.13 7.47 0.83
CA GLN A 130 -7.88 8.28 1.80
C GLN A 130 -8.37 7.46 2.99
N SER A 131 -8.76 6.21 2.77
CA SER A 131 -9.22 5.30 3.82
C SER A 131 -8.11 4.86 4.76
N LEU A 132 -6.86 4.76 4.29
CA LEU A 132 -5.72 4.33 5.12
C LEU A 132 -4.92 5.48 5.74
N VAL A 133 -5.01 6.69 5.17
CA VAL A 133 -4.29 7.90 5.61
C VAL A 133 -4.42 8.20 7.13
N PRO A 134 -5.57 7.99 7.80
CA PRO A 134 -5.67 8.15 9.26
C PRO A 134 -4.71 7.29 10.08
N PHE A 135 -4.27 6.15 9.54
CA PHE A 135 -3.46 5.17 10.27
C PHE A 135 -1.95 5.29 10.00
N VAL A 136 -1.52 6.15 9.07
CA VAL A 136 -0.10 6.20 8.65
C VAL A 136 0.74 7.20 9.44
N ARG A 137 0.14 7.99 10.34
CA ARG A 137 0.90 9.00 11.10
C ARG A 137 1.98 8.38 11.99
N GLY A 138 3.02 9.17 12.25
CA GLY A 138 4.16 8.77 13.08
C GLY A 138 5.32 8.13 12.30
N SER A 139 5.23 8.07 10.96
CA SER A 139 6.39 7.86 10.10
C SER A 139 6.63 9.08 9.22
N GLU A 140 7.85 9.27 8.74
CA GLU A 140 8.16 10.35 7.80
C GLU A 140 7.26 10.29 6.55
N ALA A 141 7.09 9.09 6.00
CA ALA A 141 6.32 8.89 4.79
C ALA A 141 4.83 9.15 5.02
N GLY A 142 4.29 8.64 6.12
CA GLY A 142 2.89 8.81 6.47
C GLY A 142 2.55 10.23 6.87
N ASP A 143 3.41 10.94 7.61
CA ASP A 143 3.20 12.35 7.94
C ASP A 143 3.27 13.23 6.69
N ALA A 144 4.15 12.91 5.73
CA ALA A 144 4.20 13.60 4.45
C ALA A 144 2.95 13.35 3.60
N LEU A 145 2.41 12.13 3.61
CA LEU A 145 1.15 11.81 2.95
C LEU A 145 -0.04 12.52 3.62
N TRP A 146 -0.09 12.51 4.95
CA TRP A 146 -1.11 13.21 5.74
C TRP A 146 -1.15 14.69 5.37
N ARG A 147 -0.01 15.40 5.44
CA ARG A 147 0.08 16.81 5.02
C ARG A 147 -0.37 17.01 3.57
N HIS A 148 0.05 16.13 2.66
CA HIS A 148 -0.35 16.22 1.25
C HIS A 148 -1.88 16.09 1.07
N THR A 149 -2.50 15.16 1.76
CA THR A 149 -3.96 14.97 1.75
C THR A 149 -4.69 16.20 2.29
N PHE A 150 -4.25 16.74 3.43
CA PHE A 150 -4.87 17.94 4.00
C PHE A 150 -4.67 19.16 3.11
N ASP A 151 -3.51 19.34 2.48
CA ASP A 151 -3.28 20.43 1.52
C ASP A 151 -4.24 20.37 0.32
N LYS A 152 -4.58 19.15 -0.15
CA LYS A 152 -5.59 18.95 -1.20
C LYS A 152 -6.99 19.33 -0.70
N LEU A 153 -7.34 18.89 0.50
CA LEU A 153 -8.64 19.17 1.10
C LEU A 153 -8.88 20.67 1.32
N HIS A 154 -7.89 21.41 1.83
CA HIS A 154 -7.95 22.87 1.97
C HIS A 154 -8.14 23.60 0.62
N LYS A 155 -7.78 22.96 -0.50
CA LYS A 155 -7.99 23.48 -1.86
C LYS A 155 -9.31 23.02 -2.48
N GLY A 156 -10.20 22.41 -1.68
CA GLY A 156 -11.48 21.86 -2.14
C GLY A 156 -11.38 20.58 -2.96
N GLN A 157 -10.20 19.94 -3.04
CA GLN A 157 -10.01 18.72 -3.83
C GLN A 157 -10.34 17.48 -2.99
N GLY A 158 -11.16 16.58 -3.53
CA GLY A 158 -11.48 15.30 -2.89
C GLY A 158 -12.39 15.40 -1.67
N VAL A 159 -13.03 16.54 -1.43
CA VAL A 159 -13.91 16.79 -0.26
C VAL A 159 -15.00 15.72 -0.14
N ALA A 160 -15.69 15.42 -1.24
CA ALA A 160 -16.77 14.42 -1.25
C ALA A 160 -16.29 13.04 -0.78
N LEU A 161 -15.13 12.59 -1.28
CA LEU A 161 -14.54 11.31 -0.91
C LEU A 161 -14.08 11.30 0.57
N VAL A 162 -13.46 12.37 1.05
CA VAL A 162 -13.06 12.48 2.47
C VAL A 162 -14.28 12.45 3.39
N MET A 163 -15.38 13.09 3.00
CA MET A 163 -16.62 13.06 3.77
C MET A 163 -17.26 11.66 3.77
N GLN A 164 -17.20 10.94 2.64
CA GLN A 164 -17.58 9.53 2.58
C GLN A 164 -16.73 8.68 3.53
N VAL A 165 -15.40 8.80 3.48
CA VAL A 165 -14.47 8.08 4.36
C VAL A 165 -14.69 8.42 5.83
N LYS A 166 -15.09 9.66 6.16
CA LYS A 166 -15.43 10.07 7.53
C LYS A 166 -16.68 9.34 8.03
N GLN A 167 -17.69 9.13 7.19
CA GLN A 167 -18.93 8.43 7.55
C GLN A 167 -18.72 6.93 7.80
N GLU A 168 -17.60 6.37 7.36
CA GLU A 168 -17.22 4.98 7.61
C GLU A 168 -16.74 4.73 9.05
N PHE A 169 -16.45 5.79 9.81
CA PHE A 169 -16.07 5.68 11.21
C PHE A 169 -17.31 5.67 12.09
N MET A 170 -17.45 4.62 12.91
CA MET A 170 -18.65 4.35 13.71
C MET A 170 -18.29 4.08 15.18
N ARG A 171 -19.17 4.49 16.09
CA ARG A 171 -19.09 4.16 17.53
C ARG A 171 -20.00 3.01 17.94
N GLU A 172 -20.73 2.43 17.00
CA GLU A 172 -21.66 1.35 17.24
C GLU A 172 -21.48 0.30 16.15
N VAL A 173 -21.36 -0.97 16.55
CA VAL A 173 -21.21 -2.11 15.66
C VAL A 173 -22.18 -3.20 16.12
N GLY A 174 -23.05 -3.68 15.23
CA GLY A 174 -24.04 -4.71 15.59
C GLY A 174 -25.00 -4.34 16.72
N GLY A 175 -25.26 -3.04 16.97
CA GLY A 175 -26.05 -2.57 18.12
C GLY A 175 -25.24 -2.38 19.41
N VAL A 176 -23.94 -2.69 19.38
CA VAL A 176 -23.04 -2.55 20.53
C VAL A 176 -22.28 -1.23 20.45
N ILE A 177 -22.51 -0.38 21.44
CA ILE A 177 -21.77 0.88 21.60
C ILE A 177 -20.35 0.57 22.06
N LEU A 178 -19.38 1.04 21.30
CA LEU A 178 -17.95 0.88 21.60
C LEU A 178 -17.53 1.79 22.76
N PRO A 179 -16.50 1.41 23.54
CA PRO A 179 -15.92 2.28 24.55
C PRO A 179 -15.55 3.66 23.98
N ALA A 180 -15.58 4.71 24.82
CA ALA A 180 -15.33 6.08 24.38
C ALA A 180 -13.98 6.28 23.66
N ASN A 181 -13.01 5.43 23.97
CA ASN A 181 -11.69 5.40 23.37
C ASN A 181 -11.55 4.38 22.24
N VAL A 182 -12.64 3.91 21.64
CA VAL A 182 -12.62 2.93 20.56
C VAL A 182 -13.54 3.38 19.43
N ILE A 183 -13.05 3.29 18.20
CA ILE A 183 -13.84 3.56 17.00
C ILE A 183 -13.72 2.38 16.04
N ALA A 184 -14.82 2.02 15.40
CA ALA A 184 -14.79 1.08 14.28
C ALA A 184 -14.65 1.86 12.98
N LYS A 185 -13.96 1.29 12.00
CA LYS A 185 -14.03 1.74 10.60
C LYS A 185 -14.55 0.61 9.75
N ARG A 186 -15.52 0.94 8.91
CA ARG A 186 -16.00 0.07 7.85
C ARG A 186 -15.24 0.40 6.57
N PHE A 187 -14.70 -0.61 5.91
CA PHE A 187 -14.09 -0.42 4.60
C PHE A 187 -15.04 -0.91 3.50
N ASP A 188 -14.98 -0.25 2.35
CA ASP A 188 -15.41 -0.82 1.09
C ASP A 188 -14.37 -1.88 0.68
N ALA A 189 -14.69 -3.12 1.04
CA ALA A 189 -13.79 -4.26 0.89
C ALA A 189 -13.42 -4.52 -0.57
N ASP A 190 -14.38 -4.37 -1.47
CA ASP A 190 -14.18 -4.61 -2.90
C ASP A 190 -13.17 -3.61 -3.46
N ARG A 191 -13.31 -2.32 -3.12
CA ARG A 191 -12.37 -1.28 -3.59
C ARG A 191 -10.97 -1.43 -3.01
N LEU A 192 -10.85 -1.87 -1.76
CA LEU A 192 -9.54 -2.19 -1.18
C LEU A 192 -8.90 -3.39 -1.86
N HIS A 193 -9.67 -4.46 -2.02
CA HIS A 193 -9.25 -5.69 -2.67
C HIS A 193 -8.78 -5.41 -4.11
N ASP A 194 -9.60 -4.71 -4.88
CA ASP A 194 -9.34 -4.35 -6.28
C ASP A 194 -7.99 -3.61 -6.39
N VAL A 195 -7.73 -2.59 -5.55
CA VAL A 195 -6.45 -1.86 -5.57
C VAL A 195 -5.26 -2.73 -5.15
N LEU A 196 -5.41 -3.57 -4.13
CA LEU A 196 -4.35 -4.48 -3.70
C LEU A 196 -4.02 -5.50 -4.80
N TRP A 197 -5.05 -6.05 -5.45
CA TRP A 197 -4.89 -6.98 -6.54
C TRP A 197 -4.22 -6.32 -7.75
N LYS A 198 -4.61 -5.09 -8.09
CA LYS A 198 -3.95 -4.28 -9.12
C LYS A 198 -2.45 -4.13 -8.83
N ILE A 199 -2.08 -3.80 -7.59
CA ILE A 199 -0.67 -3.65 -7.17
C ILE A 199 0.07 -4.99 -7.35
N ILE A 200 -0.46 -6.07 -6.81
CA ILE A 200 0.15 -7.42 -6.90
C ILE A 200 0.35 -7.83 -8.35
N ARG A 201 -0.68 -7.69 -9.20
CA ARG A 201 -0.60 -8.01 -10.64
C ARG A 201 0.45 -7.17 -11.36
N GLY A 202 0.51 -5.88 -11.07
CA GLY A 202 1.51 -5.00 -11.67
C GLY A 202 2.93 -5.37 -11.27
N LEU A 203 3.15 -5.72 -10.00
CA LEU A 203 4.46 -6.18 -9.51
C LEU A 203 4.85 -7.50 -10.17
N HIS A 204 3.94 -8.48 -10.18
CA HIS A 204 4.15 -9.75 -10.85
C HIS A 204 4.47 -9.56 -12.34
N PHE A 205 3.64 -8.82 -13.09
CA PHE A 205 3.87 -8.55 -14.51
C PHE A 205 5.22 -7.85 -14.77
N SER A 206 5.64 -6.93 -13.88
CA SER A 206 6.96 -6.28 -14.00
C SER A 206 8.10 -7.29 -13.95
N ASP A 207 7.95 -8.39 -13.20
CA ASP A 207 8.98 -9.41 -13.03
C ASP A 207 8.91 -10.50 -14.10
N THR A 208 7.71 -10.98 -14.42
CA THR A 208 7.50 -12.19 -15.24
C THR A 208 7.02 -11.89 -16.65
N GLN A 209 6.48 -10.69 -16.88
CA GLN A 209 5.72 -10.32 -18.10
C GLN A 209 4.46 -11.19 -18.34
N GLU A 210 4.02 -11.93 -17.33
CA GLU A 210 2.81 -12.74 -17.35
C GLU A 210 1.61 -11.92 -16.88
N VAL A 211 0.50 -11.99 -17.62
CA VAL A 211 -0.73 -11.28 -17.27
C VAL A 211 -1.63 -12.21 -16.48
N TRP A 212 -1.92 -11.81 -15.25
CA TRP A 212 -2.93 -12.45 -14.42
C TRP A 212 -4.35 -11.91 -14.67
N PRO A 213 -5.40 -12.68 -14.34
CA PRO A 213 -6.79 -12.29 -14.52
C PRO A 213 -7.14 -10.95 -13.86
N GLU A 214 -8.11 -10.24 -14.43
CA GLU A 214 -8.52 -8.92 -13.94
C GLU A 214 -8.93 -8.94 -12.46
N ARG A 215 -9.59 -10.02 -12.04
CA ARG A 215 -10.03 -10.26 -10.66
C ARG A 215 -9.60 -11.65 -10.22
N TRP A 216 -9.25 -11.75 -8.94
CA TRP A 216 -8.88 -13.01 -8.31
C TRP A 216 -9.26 -12.98 -6.83
N THR A 217 -9.58 -14.13 -6.25
CA THR A 217 -9.86 -14.20 -4.82
C THR A 217 -8.55 -14.08 -4.04
N LEU A 218 -8.53 -13.15 -3.08
CA LEU A 218 -7.38 -12.92 -2.20
C LEU A 218 -7.82 -13.08 -0.74
N ALA A 219 -7.09 -13.88 0.03
CA ALA A 219 -7.15 -13.81 1.49
C ALA A 219 -6.25 -12.64 1.94
N VAL A 220 -6.85 -11.51 2.29
CA VAL A 220 -6.12 -10.28 2.66
C VAL A 220 -6.21 -10.03 4.15
N THR A 221 -5.08 -9.70 4.78
CA THR A 221 -5.03 -9.13 6.13
C THR A 221 -4.32 -7.79 6.12
N ILE A 222 -4.92 -6.78 6.75
CA ILE A 222 -4.34 -5.45 6.95
C ILE A 222 -4.03 -5.29 8.44
N THR A 223 -2.75 -5.24 8.79
CA THR A 223 -2.25 -4.99 10.15
C THR A 223 -1.83 -3.54 10.29
N LEU A 224 -2.48 -2.83 11.20
CA LEU A 224 -2.24 -1.42 11.49
C LEU A 224 -1.18 -1.21 12.59
N PRO A 225 -0.70 0.02 12.79
CA PRO A 225 0.24 0.31 13.88
C PRO A 225 -0.27 -0.13 15.24
N GLY A 226 0.60 -0.82 16.00
CA GLY A 226 0.29 -1.31 17.34
C GLY A 226 -0.41 -2.68 17.37
N GLN A 227 -0.81 -3.22 16.21
CA GLN A 227 -1.32 -4.59 16.11
C GLN A 227 -0.18 -5.58 15.88
N GLN A 228 -0.36 -6.82 16.34
CA GLN A 228 0.55 -7.92 16.05
C GLN A 228 0.34 -8.36 14.57
N PRO A 229 1.41 -8.51 13.78
CA PRO A 229 1.31 -9.09 12.45
C PRO A 229 0.80 -10.54 12.51
N PRO A 230 0.18 -11.08 11.43
CA PRO A 230 -0.29 -12.46 11.42
C PRO A 230 0.85 -13.45 11.64
N ASP A 231 0.59 -14.57 12.33
CA ASP A 231 1.61 -15.58 12.61
C ASP A 231 2.27 -16.11 11.34
N ALA A 232 1.50 -16.29 10.27
CA ALA A 232 2.04 -16.68 8.96
C ALA A 232 3.10 -15.67 8.45
N PHE A 233 2.87 -14.37 8.62
CA PHE A 233 3.87 -13.35 8.26
C PHE A 233 5.12 -13.45 9.13
N LEU A 234 4.96 -13.65 10.44
CA LEU A 234 6.09 -13.80 11.36
C LEU A 234 6.92 -15.05 11.06
N ALA A 235 6.28 -16.18 10.76
CA ALA A 235 6.96 -17.42 10.38
C ALA A 235 7.82 -17.22 9.12
N ILE A 236 7.21 -16.67 8.06
CA ILE A 236 7.87 -16.51 6.76
C ILE A 236 9.02 -15.47 6.85
N THR A 237 8.85 -14.40 7.62
CA THR A 237 9.90 -13.37 7.82
C THR A 237 11.08 -13.88 8.65
N ASN A 238 10.83 -14.68 9.70
CA ASN A 238 11.88 -15.23 10.55
C ASN A 238 12.77 -16.24 9.81
N GLU A 239 12.21 -16.98 8.86
CA GLU A 239 12.95 -17.93 8.03
C GLU A 239 13.79 -17.25 6.94
N SER A 240 13.79 -15.91 6.87
CA SER A 240 14.51 -15.13 5.83
C SER A 240 14.13 -15.52 4.39
N LEU A 241 12.92 -16.08 4.20
CA LEU A 241 12.40 -16.48 2.90
C LEU A 241 12.05 -15.28 2.01
N LEU A 242 11.88 -14.10 2.62
CA LEU A 242 11.41 -12.90 1.95
C LEU A 242 12.56 -11.95 1.62
N LYS A 243 12.79 -11.77 0.32
CA LYS A 243 13.64 -10.69 -0.17
C LYS A 243 12.79 -9.42 -0.28
N THR A 244 13.09 -8.42 0.55
CA THR A 244 12.42 -7.12 0.48
C THR A 244 12.81 -6.35 -0.78
N ARG A 245 11.81 -5.84 -1.49
CA ARG A 245 11.91 -5.09 -2.75
C ARG A 245 11.18 -3.74 -2.62
N GLY A 246 11.49 -2.80 -3.51
CA GLY A 246 10.83 -1.48 -3.58
C GLY A 246 11.80 -0.31 -3.69
N PRO A 247 11.49 0.74 -4.47
CA PRO A 247 12.44 1.84 -4.75
C PRO A 247 12.61 2.81 -3.57
N TYR A 248 11.63 2.87 -2.67
CA TYR A 248 11.71 3.67 -1.45
C TYR A 248 10.98 2.95 -0.31
N PRO A 249 11.71 2.12 0.48
CA PRO A 249 11.12 1.27 1.51
C PRO A 249 10.26 2.02 2.52
N GLY A 250 10.58 3.30 2.77
CA GLY A 250 9.80 4.15 3.67
C GLY A 250 8.36 4.41 3.24
N VAL A 251 8.06 4.39 1.93
CA VAL A 251 6.69 4.55 1.40
C VAL A 251 6.10 3.21 1.00
N PHE A 252 6.89 2.38 0.33
CA PHE A 252 6.44 1.09 -0.16
C PHE A 252 7.61 0.13 -0.22
N ALA A 253 7.47 -0.98 0.49
CA ALA A 253 8.28 -2.16 0.33
C ALA A 253 7.37 -3.37 0.17
N TYR A 254 7.85 -4.40 -0.51
CA TYR A 254 7.10 -5.64 -0.64
C TYR A 254 8.03 -6.85 -0.74
N SER A 255 7.48 -8.01 -0.49
CA SER A 255 8.10 -9.31 -0.74
C SER A 255 7.02 -10.31 -1.09
N ASP A 256 7.41 -11.34 -1.79
CA ASP A 256 6.54 -12.41 -2.25
C ASP A 256 7.29 -13.74 -2.16
N HIS A 257 6.52 -14.81 -2.01
CA HIS A 257 7.01 -16.18 -2.00
C HIS A 257 5.94 -17.10 -2.57
N VAL A 258 6.36 -18.13 -3.30
CA VAL A 258 5.47 -19.17 -3.81
C VAL A 258 5.76 -20.46 -3.06
N PHE A 259 4.73 -21.05 -2.46
CA PHE A 259 4.80 -22.35 -1.80
C PHE A 259 4.31 -23.45 -2.75
N PRO A 260 5.21 -24.11 -3.50
CA PRO A 260 4.80 -25.12 -4.50
C PRO A 260 4.08 -26.30 -3.86
N ASP A 261 4.48 -26.69 -2.65
CA ASP A 261 3.91 -27.83 -1.90
C ASP A 261 2.50 -27.56 -1.37
N VAL A 262 2.02 -26.32 -1.46
CA VAL A 262 0.68 -25.90 -1.02
C VAL A 262 -0.11 -25.40 -2.23
N ASN A 263 -0.21 -26.22 -3.27
CA ASN A 263 -0.93 -25.90 -4.51
C ASN A 263 -0.47 -24.58 -5.16
N ASN A 264 0.85 -24.34 -5.18
CA ASN A 264 1.43 -23.08 -5.66
C ASN A 264 0.81 -21.85 -4.97
N LEU A 265 0.69 -21.87 -3.65
CA LEU A 265 0.18 -20.73 -2.88
C LEU A 265 1.16 -19.55 -3.01
N HIS A 266 0.67 -18.45 -3.57
CA HIS A 266 1.36 -17.17 -3.58
C HIS A 266 1.08 -16.44 -2.27
N PHE A 267 2.15 -16.03 -1.59
CA PHE A 267 2.09 -15.19 -0.41
C PHE A 267 2.81 -13.87 -0.69
N TRP A 268 2.10 -12.76 -0.49
CA TRP A 268 2.60 -11.41 -0.67
C TRP A 268 2.53 -10.66 0.64
N ALA A 269 3.59 -9.93 0.97
CA ALA A 269 3.62 -9.00 2.07
C ALA A 269 4.06 -7.63 1.59
N MET A 270 3.31 -6.60 1.95
CA MET A 270 3.55 -5.21 1.59
C MET A 270 3.63 -4.36 2.85
N LEU A 271 4.63 -3.49 2.93
CA LEU A 271 4.76 -2.47 3.96
C LEU A 271 4.43 -1.11 3.35
N LEU A 272 3.31 -0.53 3.79
CA LEU A 272 2.85 0.77 3.34
C LEU A 272 3.23 1.84 4.37
N TRP A 273 3.94 2.86 3.92
CA TRP A 273 4.38 4.04 4.68
C TRP A 273 5.10 3.71 5.99
N ASN A 274 5.79 2.57 6.09
CA ASN A 274 6.41 2.06 7.32
C ASN A 274 5.45 1.88 8.51
N ARG A 275 4.15 1.71 8.25
CA ARG A 275 3.12 1.71 9.32
C ARG A 275 2.08 0.62 9.17
N ILE A 276 1.72 0.27 7.93
CA ILE A 276 0.66 -0.70 7.66
C ILE A 276 1.31 -1.89 6.96
N ILE A 277 1.11 -3.09 7.52
CA ILE A 277 1.49 -4.34 6.86
C ILE A 277 0.23 -4.87 6.18
N VAL A 278 0.33 -5.17 4.90
CA VAL A 278 -0.72 -5.88 4.15
C VAL A 278 -0.16 -7.22 3.75
N THR A 279 -0.86 -8.30 4.09
CA THR A 279 -0.55 -9.63 3.59
C THR A 279 -1.67 -10.09 2.69
N ALA A 280 -1.32 -10.79 1.62
CA ALA A 280 -2.27 -11.40 0.70
C ALA A 280 -1.80 -12.82 0.38
N ALA A 281 -2.71 -13.79 0.45
CA ALA A 281 -2.45 -15.16 0.07
C ALA A 281 -3.51 -15.64 -0.94
N PHE A 282 -3.07 -16.35 -1.98
CA PHE A 282 -3.96 -16.89 -3.02
C PHE A 282 -3.26 -18.03 -3.77
N HIS A 283 -4.03 -19.01 -4.25
CA HIS A 283 -3.50 -20.01 -5.16
C HIS A 283 -3.19 -19.40 -6.52
N ASP A 284 -2.24 -20.00 -7.24
CA ASP A 284 -1.88 -19.61 -8.60
C ASP A 284 -3.12 -19.42 -9.49
N PRO A 285 -3.20 -18.35 -10.31
CA PRO A 285 -4.32 -18.15 -11.24
C PRO A 285 -4.58 -19.28 -12.22
N HIS A 286 -3.60 -20.15 -12.46
CA HIS A 286 -3.72 -21.35 -13.29
C HIS A 286 -4.09 -22.61 -12.49
N CYS A 287 -4.36 -22.48 -11.18
CA CYS A 287 -4.73 -23.62 -10.36
C CYS A 287 -6.13 -24.12 -10.72
N GLU A 288 -6.22 -25.40 -11.11
CA GLU A 288 -7.47 -26.06 -11.50
C GLU A 288 -8.21 -26.68 -10.30
N CYS A 289 -7.92 -26.24 -9.07
CA CYS A 289 -8.52 -26.81 -7.87
C CYS A 289 -10.00 -26.41 -7.71
N GLU A 290 -10.84 -27.28 -7.13
CA GLU A 290 -12.27 -26.98 -6.89
C GLU A 290 -12.49 -25.77 -5.96
N HIS A 291 -11.50 -25.41 -5.14
CA HIS A 291 -11.54 -24.24 -4.26
C HIS A 291 -11.08 -22.94 -4.93
N CYS A 292 -10.53 -23.02 -6.15
CA CYS A 292 -9.87 -21.94 -6.85
C CYS A 292 -10.81 -21.18 -7.81
N THR A 293 -12.02 -21.70 -8.07
CA THR A 293 -13.06 -20.92 -8.76
C THR A 293 -13.46 -19.74 -7.88
N PHE A 294 -13.25 -18.52 -8.37
CA PHE A 294 -13.52 -17.24 -7.69
C PHE A 294 -14.77 -17.28 -6.78
N ILE A 295 -14.58 -17.10 -5.47
CA ILE A 295 -15.65 -17.05 -4.45
C ILE A 295 -15.88 -15.60 -3.96
N GLY A 296 -15.24 -14.60 -4.60
CA GLY A 296 -15.21 -13.23 -4.07
C GLY A 296 -14.17 -13.05 -2.96
N PRO A 297 -14.11 -11.88 -2.30
CA PRO A 297 -13.23 -11.67 -1.15
C PRO A 297 -13.66 -12.56 0.02
N VAL A 298 -12.80 -13.50 0.41
CA VAL A 298 -12.99 -14.31 1.62
C VAL A 298 -12.10 -13.71 2.69
N PHE A 299 -12.71 -12.95 3.60
CA PHE A 299 -12.01 -12.58 4.83
C PHE A 299 -11.98 -13.80 5.73
N PRO A 300 -10.81 -14.19 6.27
CA PRO A 300 -10.79 -15.27 7.24
C PRO A 300 -11.76 -14.91 8.36
N GLU A 301 -12.55 -15.89 8.82
CA GLU A 301 -13.23 -15.72 10.10
C GLU A 301 -12.17 -15.29 11.12
N PRO A 302 -12.49 -14.35 12.02
CA PRO A 302 -11.53 -13.84 12.97
C PRO A 302 -10.95 -15.04 13.72
N LEU A 303 -9.62 -15.16 13.73
CA LEU A 303 -8.94 -16.19 14.51
C LEU A 303 -9.53 -16.18 15.92
N SER A 304 -9.86 -17.36 16.45
CA SER A 304 -10.41 -17.56 17.80
C SER A 304 -9.64 -16.72 18.82
N GLY A 305 -10.24 -15.62 19.28
CA GLY A 305 -9.58 -14.60 20.13
C GLY A 305 -9.75 -13.16 19.63
N THR A 306 -10.00 -12.96 18.34
CA THR A 306 -10.38 -11.66 17.77
C THR A 306 -11.89 -11.51 17.90
N ARG A 307 -12.36 -10.76 18.90
CA ARG A 307 -13.81 -10.49 19.04
C ARG A 307 -14.28 -9.56 17.93
N MET A 308 -14.95 -10.11 16.92
CA MET A 308 -15.95 -9.35 16.16
C MET A 308 -17.20 -9.24 17.04
N LEU A 309 -17.66 -8.00 17.22
CA LEU A 309 -19.01 -7.70 17.69
C LEU A 309 -19.89 -7.47 16.47
#